data_AF-A0A7W4ABP3-F1
#
_entry.id   AF-A0A7W4ABP3-F1
#
_cell.length_a   1.000
_cell.length_b   1.000
_cell.length_c   1.000
_cell.angle_alpha   90.00
_cell.angle_beta   90.00
_cell.angle_gamma   90.00
#
_symmetry.space_group_name_H-M   'P 1'
#
loop_
_entity.id
_entity.type
_entity.pdbx_description
1 polymer ?
#
loop_
_entity_poly.entity_id
_entity_poly.type
_entity_poly.pdbx_seq_one_letter_code
_entity_poly.pdbx_strand_id
1 'polypeptide(L)'
;MEELKVKLERATNEKDRALSMAQLTRSGYVYVISNKGSFGENVYKIGMTRRLEPLDRVRELSGASVPFHFDVHALIPSDDAPSLENRLHTKFASKRVNKVNQRREFFKLTIKEIEEALTEFIDTDFNIVSDITSEQYEESLLLEEELTE
;
A
#
# COMPACT_ATOMS: atom_id res chain seq x y z
N MET A 1 45.72 -15.81 15.94
CA MET A 1 45.29 -14.40 15.78
C MET A 1 44.84 -14.14 14.35
N GLU A 2 45.67 -14.44 13.34
CA GLU A 2 45.34 -14.32 11.90
C GLU A 2 44.09 -15.11 11.49
N GLU A 3 43.98 -16.37 11.91
CA GLU A 3 42.90 -17.28 11.52
C GLU A 3 41.51 -16.86 12.04
N LEU A 4 41.49 -16.20 13.21
CA LEU A 4 40.29 -15.62 13.81
C LEU A 4 39.87 -14.34 13.06
N LYS A 5 40.83 -13.52 12.58
CA LYS A 5 40.54 -12.34 11.76
C LYS A 5 39.95 -12.73 10.41
N VAL A 6 40.53 -13.74 9.75
CA VAL A 6 40.02 -14.25 8.46
C VAL A 6 38.61 -14.85 8.61
N LYS A 7 38.35 -15.59 9.70
CA LYS A 7 36.98 -16.07 10.00
C LYS A 7 36.00 -14.93 10.25
N LEU A 8 36.41 -13.90 11.00
CA LEU A 8 35.56 -12.75 11.29
C LEU A 8 35.23 -11.98 10.00
N GLU A 9 36.22 -11.70 9.16
CA GLU A 9 36.08 -11.00 7.89
C GLU A 9 35.17 -11.75 6.91
N ARG A 10 35.30 -13.08 6.85
CA ARG A 10 34.41 -13.94 6.06
C ARG A 10 32.97 -13.90 6.57
N ALA A 11 32.76 -13.97 7.89
CA ALA A 11 31.43 -13.90 8.48
C ALA A 11 30.76 -12.53 8.27
N THR A 12 31.52 -11.43 8.35
CA THR A 12 31.00 -10.09 8.00
C THR A 12 30.63 -9.99 6.54
N ASN A 13 31.47 -10.46 5.62
CA ASN A 13 31.18 -10.42 4.18
C ASN A 13 29.95 -11.29 3.81
N GLU A 14 29.80 -12.46 4.43
CA GLU A 14 28.62 -13.32 4.26
C GLU A 14 27.35 -12.65 4.80
N LYS A 15 27.43 -11.98 5.95
CA LYS A 15 26.33 -11.20 6.54
C LYS A 15 25.94 -10.01 5.65
N ASP A 16 26.90 -9.24 5.18
CA ASP A 16 26.66 -8.06 4.36
C ASP A 16 26.03 -8.45 3.01
N ARG A 17 26.51 -9.54 2.40
CA ARG A 17 25.93 -10.10 1.18
C ARG A 17 24.51 -10.61 1.41
N ALA A 18 24.24 -11.26 2.54
CA ALA A 18 22.89 -11.69 2.90
C ALA A 18 21.94 -10.51 3.12
N LEU A 19 22.41 -9.42 3.76
CA LEU A 19 21.67 -8.17 3.93
C LEU A 19 21.32 -7.51 2.59
N SER A 20 22.28 -7.37 1.69
CA SER A 20 22.04 -6.78 0.36
C SER A 20 21.04 -7.61 -0.45
N MET A 21 21.13 -8.94 -0.42
CA MET A 21 20.17 -9.81 -1.09
C MET A 21 18.78 -9.72 -0.44
N ALA A 22 18.70 -9.64 0.90
CA ALA A 22 17.44 -9.47 1.59
C ALA A 22 16.77 -8.13 1.23
N GLN A 23 17.52 -7.03 1.16
CA GLN A 23 17.01 -5.72 0.74
C GLN A 23 16.44 -5.75 -0.69
N LEU A 24 17.16 -6.36 -1.64
CA LEU A 24 16.68 -6.53 -3.02
C LEU A 24 15.35 -7.31 -3.09
N THR A 25 15.13 -8.29 -2.19
CA THR A 25 13.87 -9.06 -2.17
C THR A 25 12.70 -8.37 -1.47
N ARG A 26 12.98 -7.31 -0.69
CA ARG A 26 12.02 -6.57 0.14
C ARG A 26 11.64 -5.21 -0.46
N SER A 27 12.43 -4.71 -1.41
CA SER A 27 12.12 -3.50 -2.15
C SER A 27 10.84 -3.65 -2.97
N GLY A 28 10.06 -2.58 -3.06
CA GLY A 28 8.81 -2.52 -3.81
C GLY A 28 8.06 -1.23 -3.55
N TYR A 29 6.74 -1.29 -3.72
CA TYR A 29 5.82 -0.18 -3.54
C TYR A 29 4.76 -0.53 -2.51
N VAL A 30 4.49 0.39 -1.59
CA VAL A 30 3.26 0.40 -0.79
C VAL A 30 2.26 1.28 -1.50
N TYR A 31 1.04 0.78 -1.70
CA TYR A 31 -0.02 1.52 -2.36
C TYR A 31 -1.18 1.78 -1.41
N VAL A 32 -1.85 2.90 -1.63
CA VAL A 32 -3.11 3.28 -0.97
C VAL A 32 -4.15 3.47 -2.05
N ILE A 33 -5.21 2.67 -2.01
CA ILE A 33 -6.27 2.68 -3.01
C ILE A 33 -7.65 2.73 -2.35
N SER A 34 -8.63 3.30 -3.01
CA SER A 34 -10.03 3.31 -2.56
C SER A 34 -10.97 2.88 -3.69
N ASN A 35 -12.19 2.56 -3.33
CA ASN A 35 -13.25 2.29 -4.30
C ASN A 35 -14.56 2.71 -3.66
N LYS A 36 -14.90 3.99 -3.86
CA LYS A 36 -16.06 4.64 -3.25
C LYS A 36 -17.35 3.89 -3.56
N GLY A 37 -17.55 3.51 -4.82
CA GLY A 37 -18.77 2.82 -5.24
C GLY A 37 -18.95 1.41 -4.66
N SER A 38 -17.87 0.73 -4.27
CA SER A 38 -17.95 -0.63 -3.69
C SER A 38 -17.94 -0.65 -2.17
N PHE A 39 -17.19 0.26 -1.54
CA PHE A 39 -16.91 0.21 -0.10
C PHE A 39 -17.36 1.47 0.66
N GLY A 40 -17.83 2.49 -0.04
CA GLY A 40 -18.20 3.78 0.52
C GLY A 40 -17.01 4.71 0.72
N GLU A 41 -17.31 5.92 1.20
CA GLU A 41 -16.31 6.95 1.46
C GLU A 41 -15.41 6.61 2.64
N ASN A 42 -14.19 7.16 2.60
CA ASN A 42 -13.20 7.01 3.68
C ASN A 42 -12.84 5.54 3.98
N VAL A 43 -12.97 4.65 2.98
CA VAL A 43 -12.53 3.26 3.06
C VAL A 43 -11.37 3.05 2.10
N TYR A 44 -10.21 2.75 2.68
CA TYR A 44 -8.97 2.59 1.94
C TYR A 44 -8.42 1.18 2.12
N LYS A 45 -7.87 0.64 1.05
CA LYS A 45 -7.01 -0.53 1.07
C LYS A 45 -5.54 -0.09 1.04
N ILE A 46 -4.78 -0.62 1.98
CA ILE A 46 -3.32 -0.44 2.04
C ILE A 46 -2.69 -1.80 1.80
N GLY A 47 -1.81 -1.89 0.80
CA GLY A 47 -1.08 -3.12 0.50
C GLY A 47 0.25 -2.82 -0.14
N MET A 48 0.99 -3.87 -0.48
CA MET A 48 2.28 -3.74 -1.16
C MET A 48 2.39 -4.61 -2.42
N THR A 49 3.31 -4.20 -3.29
CA THR A 49 3.68 -4.95 -4.49
C THR A 49 5.18 -4.82 -4.73
N ARG A 50 5.81 -5.89 -5.19
CA ARG A 50 7.23 -5.89 -5.59
C ARG A 50 7.40 -5.92 -7.11
N ARG A 51 6.30 -5.71 -7.83
CA ARG A 51 6.33 -5.62 -9.29
C ARG A 51 7.02 -4.33 -9.70
N LEU A 52 7.65 -4.38 -10.87
CA LEU A 52 8.24 -3.20 -11.50
C LEU A 52 7.18 -2.14 -11.77
N GLU A 53 6.03 -2.56 -12.30
CA GLU A 53 4.87 -1.71 -12.56
C GLU A 53 3.81 -1.92 -11.47
N PRO A 54 3.71 -1.04 -10.46
CA PRO A 54 2.76 -1.20 -9.35
C PRO A 54 1.29 -1.06 -9.78
N LEU A 55 1.03 -0.27 -10.82
CA LEU A 55 -0.32 -0.05 -11.37
C LEU A 55 -0.94 -1.33 -11.94
N ASP A 56 -0.14 -2.26 -12.47
CA ASP A 56 -0.64 -3.56 -12.94
C ASP A 56 -1.30 -4.35 -11.81
N ARG A 57 -0.72 -4.27 -10.61
CA ARG A 57 -1.29 -4.95 -9.45
C ARG A 57 -2.63 -4.33 -9.06
N VAL A 58 -2.76 -3.01 -9.13
CA VAL A 58 -4.03 -2.32 -8.84
C VAL A 58 -5.10 -2.73 -9.86
N ARG A 59 -4.76 -2.78 -11.15
CA ARG A 59 -5.70 -3.20 -12.22
C ARG A 59 -6.21 -4.63 -12.02
N GLU A 60 -5.34 -5.56 -11.63
CA GLU A 60 -5.77 -6.93 -11.31
C GLU A 60 -6.76 -6.98 -10.14
N LEU A 61 -6.54 -6.16 -9.10
CA LEU A 61 -7.43 -6.09 -7.95
C LEU A 61 -8.82 -5.56 -8.34
N SER A 62 -8.86 -4.58 -9.24
CA SER A 62 -10.13 -4.07 -9.79
C SER A 62 -10.93 -5.13 -10.54
N GLY A 63 -10.28 -6.11 -11.18
CA GLY A 63 -10.96 -7.21 -11.87
C GLY A 63 -11.45 -8.34 -10.95
N ALA A 64 -11.08 -8.33 -9.67
CA ALA A 64 -11.24 -9.46 -8.76
C ALA A 64 -12.53 -9.40 -7.92
N SER A 65 -13.65 -9.00 -8.53
CA SER A 65 -15.00 -8.95 -7.91
C SER A 65 -15.36 -7.65 -7.19
N VAL A 66 -15.07 -6.49 -7.80
CA VAL A 66 -15.66 -5.19 -7.41
C VAL A 66 -16.32 -4.53 -8.63
N PRO A 67 -17.43 -3.80 -8.47
CA PRO A 67 -18.16 -3.18 -9.58
C PRO A 67 -17.42 -2.02 -10.25
N PHE A 68 -16.56 -1.31 -9.52
CA PHE A 68 -15.82 -0.15 -10.04
C PHE A 68 -14.32 -0.37 -9.95
N HIS A 69 -13.53 0.38 -10.72
CA HIS A 69 -12.08 0.39 -10.57
C HIS A 69 -11.63 1.00 -9.24
N PHE A 70 -10.46 0.59 -8.77
CA PHE A 70 -9.81 1.23 -7.64
C PHE A 70 -9.16 2.55 -8.07
N ASP A 71 -9.43 3.58 -7.28
CA ASP A 71 -8.77 4.88 -7.31
C ASP A 71 -7.43 4.80 -6.58
N VAL A 72 -6.36 5.34 -7.19
CA VAL A 72 -5.00 5.30 -6.61
C VAL A 72 -4.69 6.62 -5.93
N HIS A 73 -4.55 6.59 -4.61
CA HIS A 73 -4.23 7.77 -3.81
C HIS A 73 -2.73 7.95 -3.59
N ALA A 74 -1.99 6.86 -3.42
CA ALA A 74 -0.55 6.93 -3.22
C ALA A 74 0.16 5.69 -3.74
N LEU A 75 1.36 5.90 -4.28
CA LEU A 75 2.33 4.85 -4.63
C LEU A 75 3.68 5.24 -4.02
N ILE A 76 4.04 4.54 -2.96
CA ILE A 76 5.19 4.88 -2.13
C ILE A 76 6.30 3.87 -2.42
N PRO A 77 7.40 4.27 -3.08
CA PRO A 77 8.57 3.41 -3.22
C PRO A 77 9.20 3.17 -1.84
N SER A 78 9.64 1.94 -1.59
CA SER A 78 10.29 1.58 -0.33
C SER A 78 11.31 0.48 -0.56
N ASP A 79 12.48 0.61 0.05
CA ASP A 79 13.51 -0.44 0.09
C ASP A 79 13.07 -1.65 0.94
N ASP A 80 12.06 -1.45 1.81
CA ASP A 80 11.44 -2.50 2.61
C ASP A 80 9.92 -2.29 2.70
N ALA A 81 9.24 -2.51 1.56
CA ALA A 81 7.79 -2.37 1.44
C ALA A 81 7.02 -3.24 2.45
N PRO A 82 7.39 -4.51 2.74
CA PRO A 82 6.74 -5.31 3.77
C PRO A 82 6.82 -4.68 5.17
N SER A 83 7.96 -4.08 5.54
CA SER A 83 8.07 -3.43 6.86
C SER A 83 7.19 -2.18 6.95
N LEU A 84 7.18 -1.34 5.90
CA LEU A 84 6.35 -0.13 5.85
C LEU A 84 4.84 -0.48 5.89
N GLU A 85 4.41 -1.46 5.10
CA GLU A 85 3.03 -1.95 5.12
C GLU A 85 2.62 -2.42 6.53
N ASN A 86 3.45 -3.26 7.17
CA ASN A 86 3.15 -3.78 8.50
C ASN A 86 3.04 -2.66 9.55
N ARG A 87 3.88 -1.61 9.45
CA ARG A 87 3.80 -0.43 10.34
C ARG A 87 2.46 0.29 10.17
N LEU A 88 2.03 0.54 8.93
CA LEU A 88 0.73 1.17 8.64
C LEU A 88 -0.43 0.30 9.12
N HIS A 89 -0.39 -1.00 8.84
CA HIS A 89 -1.41 -1.96 9.29
C HIS A 89 -1.53 -2.03 10.81
N THR A 90 -0.41 -1.90 11.52
CA THR A 90 -0.36 -1.87 12.99
C THR A 90 -0.92 -0.56 13.51
N LYS A 91 -0.49 0.58 12.96
CA LYS A 91 -1.00 1.92 13.31
C LYS A 91 -2.52 2.00 13.16
N PHE A 92 -3.07 1.39 12.11
CA PHE A 92 -4.50 1.43 11.79
C PHE A 92 -5.28 0.17 12.21
N ALA A 93 -4.71 -0.70 13.05
CA ALA A 93 -5.35 -1.96 13.45
C ALA A 93 -6.76 -1.74 14.05
N SER A 94 -6.92 -0.71 14.87
CA SER A 94 -8.21 -0.33 15.49
C SER A 94 -9.26 0.13 14.46
N LYS A 95 -8.85 0.50 13.25
CA LYS A 95 -9.69 1.05 12.18
C LYS A 95 -9.93 0.09 11.02
N ARG A 96 -9.50 -1.17 11.14
CA ARG A 96 -9.83 -2.23 10.17
C ARG A 96 -11.35 -2.35 9.97
N VAL A 97 -11.79 -2.45 8.73
CA VAL A 97 -13.21 -2.70 8.39
C VAL A 97 -13.59 -4.12 8.79
N ASN A 98 -12.77 -5.10 8.40
CA ASN A 98 -12.97 -6.49 8.80
C ASN A 98 -12.22 -6.80 10.10
N LYS A 99 -12.96 -6.96 11.20
CA LYS A 99 -12.39 -7.28 12.53
C LYS A 99 -12.06 -8.76 12.73
N VAL A 100 -12.64 -9.65 11.91
CA VAL A 100 -12.51 -11.10 12.06
C VAL A 100 -11.37 -11.63 11.18
N ASN A 101 -11.36 -11.26 9.90
CA ASN A 101 -10.35 -11.69 8.94
C ASN A 101 -9.36 -10.55 8.65
N GLN A 102 -8.24 -10.56 9.36
CA GLN A 102 -7.20 -9.53 9.25
C GLN A 102 -6.44 -9.55 7.90
N ARG A 103 -6.59 -10.61 7.09
CA ARG A 103 -6.05 -10.65 5.72
C ARG A 103 -6.82 -9.73 4.76
N ARG A 104 -7.98 -9.21 5.17
CA ARG A 104 -8.72 -8.19 4.43
C ARG A 104 -8.26 -6.81 4.91
N GLU A 105 -7.29 -6.25 4.20
CA GLU A 105 -6.55 -5.04 4.59
C GLU A 105 -7.28 -3.75 4.19
N PHE A 106 -8.56 -3.66 4.54
CA PHE A 106 -9.39 -2.46 4.36
C PHE A 106 -9.54 -1.74 5.70
N PHE A 107 -9.43 -0.41 5.67
CA PHE A 107 -9.42 0.45 6.85
C PHE A 107 -10.36 1.64 6.63
N LYS A 108 -11.09 2.02 7.67
CA LYS A 108 -11.91 3.23 7.69
C LYS A 108 -11.07 4.39 8.22
N LEU A 109 -10.58 5.23 7.31
CA LEU A 109 -9.57 6.28 7.56
C LEU A 109 -9.92 7.52 6.77
N THR A 110 -9.46 8.68 7.20
CA THR A 110 -9.39 9.86 6.30
C THR A 110 -8.05 9.88 5.59
N ILE A 111 -7.98 10.53 4.42
CA ILE A 111 -6.71 10.66 3.68
C ILE A 111 -5.63 11.38 4.50
N LYS A 112 -6.03 12.36 5.34
CA LYS A 112 -5.12 13.08 6.24
C LYS A 112 -4.47 12.17 7.26
N GLU A 113 -5.22 11.21 7.82
CA GLU A 113 -4.65 10.24 8.78
C GLU A 113 -3.61 9.33 8.12
N ILE A 114 -3.77 9.03 6.84
CA ILE A 114 -2.81 8.27 6.05
C ILE A 114 -1.57 9.13 5.79
N GLU A 115 -1.75 10.38 5.36
CA GLU A 115 -0.66 11.34 5.14
C GLU A 115 0.19 11.57 6.41
N GLU A 116 -0.46 11.79 7.55
CA GLU A 116 0.20 11.96 8.86
C GLU A 116 1.03 10.72 9.23
N ALA A 117 0.47 9.51 9.05
CA ALA A 117 1.18 8.28 9.34
C ALA A 117 2.37 8.05 8.39
N LEU A 118 2.23 8.39 7.11
CA LEU A 118 3.32 8.28 6.13
C LEU A 118 4.44 9.27 6.46
N THR A 119 4.10 10.50 6.84
CA THR A 119 5.05 11.53 7.28
C THR A 119 5.81 11.12 8.54
N GLU A 120 5.18 10.38 9.46
CA GLU A 120 5.84 9.81 10.65
C GLU A 120 6.80 8.67 10.29
N PHE A 121 6.54 7.93 9.21
CA PHE A 121 7.19 6.66 8.93
C PHE A 121 8.27 6.71 7.86
N ILE A 122 8.26 7.74 7.02
CA ILE A 122 9.08 7.86 5.82
C ILE A 122 9.75 9.24 5.84
N ASP A 123 11.07 9.26 5.71
CA ASP A 123 11.87 10.50 5.68
C ASP A 123 12.01 11.10 4.27
N THR A 124 11.36 10.49 3.28
CA THR A 124 11.44 10.85 1.85
C THR A 124 10.11 11.43 1.39
N ASP A 125 10.18 12.35 0.42
CA ASP A 125 8.98 12.89 -0.23
C ASP A 125 8.14 11.78 -0.88
N PHE A 126 6.84 11.82 -0.64
CA PHE A 126 5.85 10.96 -1.26
C PHE A 126 4.73 11.81 -1.85
N ASN A 127 4.09 11.31 -2.90
CA ASN A 127 2.94 11.96 -3.51
C ASN A 127 1.66 11.29 -3.01
N ILE A 128 0.72 12.09 -2.51
CA ILE A 128 -0.62 11.65 -2.13
C ILE A 128 -1.66 12.50 -2.87
N VAL A 129 -2.62 11.82 -3.48
CA VAL A 129 -3.76 12.43 -4.18
C VAL A 129 -4.98 12.28 -3.28
N SER A 130 -5.44 13.40 -2.73
CA SER A 130 -6.59 13.45 -1.82
C SER A 130 -7.91 13.61 -2.56
N ASP A 131 -7.90 14.38 -3.65
CA ASP A 131 -9.08 14.68 -4.45
C ASP A 131 -9.14 13.67 -5.62
N ILE A 132 -9.84 12.57 -5.41
CA ILE A 132 -10.18 11.63 -6.47
C ILE A 132 -11.69 11.64 -6.64
N THR A 133 -12.11 11.93 -7.86
CA THR A 133 -13.52 12.09 -8.23
C THR A 133 -14.26 10.76 -8.31
N SER A 134 -13.58 9.61 -8.34
CA SER A 134 -14.18 8.29 -8.56
C SER A 134 -15.04 8.27 -9.84
N GLU A 135 -14.43 8.65 -10.96
CA GLU A 135 -15.10 8.96 -12.24
C GLU A 135 -16.20 7.96 -12.64
N GLN A 136 -15.89 6.66 -12.63
CA GLN A 136 -16.82 5.61 -13.05
C GLN A 136 -18.05 5.50 -12.13
N TYR A 137 -17.89 5.81 -10.84
CA TYR A 137 -19.00 5.81 -9.89
C TYR A 137 -19.88 7.04 -10.06
N GLU A 138 -19.30 8.23 -10.21
CA GLU A 138 -20.06 9.46 -10.43
C GLU A 138 -20.80 9.44 -11.79
N GLU A 139 -20.20 8.89 -12.84
CA GLU A 139 -20.87 8.66 -14.12
C GLU A 139 -22.09 7.74 -13.96
N SER A 140 -21.96 6.68 -13.14
CA SER A 140 -23.08 5.78 -12.86
C SER A 140 -24.24 6.47 -12.13
N LEU A 141 -23.95 7.42 -11.23
CA LEU A 141 -24.97 8.20 -10.52
C LEU A 141 -25.67 9.18 -11.45
N LEU A 142 -24.92 9.89 -12.30
CA LEU A 142 -25.48 10.81 -13.30
C LEU A 142 -26.45 10.10 -14.25
N LEU A 143 -26.07 8.90 -14.74
CA LEU A 143 -26.94 8.10 -15.59
C LEU A 143 -28.19 7.60 -14.86
N GLU A 144 -28.11 7.34 -13.54
CA GLU A 144 -29.28 6.98 -12.74
C GLU A 144 -30.26 8.16 -12.62
N GLU A 145 -29.74 9.37 -12.38
CA GLU A 145 -30.55 10.60 -12.32
C GLU A 145 -31.29 10.83 -13.66
N GLU A 146 -30.59 10.75 -14.79
CA GLU A 146 -31.17 10.90 -16.14
C GLU A 146 -32.25 9.85 -16.45
N LEU A 147 -32.18 8.65 -15.87
CA LEU A 147 -33.19 7.60 -16.04
C LEU A 147 -34.42 7.80 -15.16
N THR A 148 -34.30 8.62 -14.11
CA THR A 148 -35.40 8.92 -13.18
C THR A 148 -36.15 10.21 -13.50
N GLU A 149 -35.65 11.03 -14.42
CA GLU A 149 -36.33 12.19 -15.02
C GLU A 149 -37.25 11.81 -16.20
#